data_AF-A0A3B4B095-F1
#
_entry.id   AF-A0A3B4B095-F1
#
_cell.length_a   1.000
_cell.length_b   1.000
_cell.length_c   1.000
_cell.angle_alpha   90.00
_cell.angle_beta   90.00
_cell.angle_gamma   90.00
#
_symmetry.space_group_name_H-M   'P 1'
#
loop_
_entity.id
_entity.type
_entity.pdbx_description
1 polymer ?
#
loop_
_entity_poly.entity_id
_entity_poly.type
_entity_poly.pdbx_seq_one_letter_code
_entity_poly.pdbx_strand_id
1 'polypeptide(L)'
;TQTIHNLVKGTAKPKYYGTVAPYPNFNASHDATVLHSAIEAKGVDEDVIISVLVMRSNEQRQKIKAVYEATTGKRLDKDLKSALRHDLEDVCLALLMTPAQFDAFCIRKATKVNDTWAVNACGH
;
A
#
# COMPACT_ATOMS: atom_id res chain seq x y z
N THR A 1 -44.04 -19.92 17.18
CA THR A 1 -43.00 -18.87 17.29
C THR A 1 -41.77 -19.26 16.48
N GLN A 2 -41.90 -19.47 15.16
CA GLN A 2 -40.80 -19.97 14.31
C GLN A 2 -40.68 -19.23 12.97
N THR A 3 -41.23 -18.02 12.86
CA THR A 3 -41.38 -17.34 11.55
C THR A 3 -40.35 -16.22 11.33
N ILE A 4 -39.67 -15.72 12.37
CA ILE A 4 -38.82 -14.52 12.27
C ILE A 4 -37.33 -14.83 12.01
N HIS A 5 -36.88 -16.09 12.17
CA HIS A 5 -35.44 -16.42 12.09
C HIS A 5 -34.91 -16.73 10.66
N ASN A 6 -35.72 -16.54 9.61
CA ASN A 6 -35.37 -16.94 8.23
C ASN A 6 -35.24 -15.78 7.23
N LEU A 7 -35.25 -14.51 7.67
CA LEU A 7 -35.19 -13.34 6.79
C LEU A 7 -33.79 -12.68 6.65
N VAL A 8 -32.71 -13.35 7.06
CA VAL A 8 -31.33 -12.83 6.94
C VAL A 8 -30.39 -13.84 6.25
N LYS A 9 -30.79 -14.43 5.12
CA LYS A 9 -29.85 -15.21 4.28
C LYS A 9 -30.06 -14.90 2.81
N GLY A 10 -29.56 -13.74 2.41
CA GLY A 10 -29.55 -13.30 1.02
C GLY A 10 -28.91 -11.93 0.84
N THR A 11 -27.88 -11.58 1.63
CA THR A 11 -27.09 -10.38 1.31
C THR A 11 -26.23 -10.73 0.09
N ALA A 12 -26.72 -10.34 -1.09
CA ALA A 12 -25.90 -10.33 -2.30
C ALA A 12 -24.60 -9.57 -1.97
N LYS A 13 -23.46 -10.26 -2.06
CA LYS A 13 -22.15 -9.62 -1.85
C LYS A 13 -22.09 -8.39 -2.77
N PRO A 14 -21.72 -7.20 -2.27
CA PRO A 14 -21.68 -6.01 -3.10
C PRO A 14 -20.81 -6.30 -4.32
N LYS A 15 -21.35 -6.01 -5.50
CA LYS A 15 -20.70 -6.30 -6.77
C LYS A 15 -19.45 -5.43 -6.87
N TYR A 16 -18.30 -6.01 -6.58
CA TYR A 16 -17.02 -5.33 -6.55
C TYR A 16 -16.48 -5.22 -7.98
N TYR A 17 -16.40 -4.01 -8.51
CA TYR A 17 -15.85 -3.72 -9.85
C TYR A 17 -14.36 -3.38 -9.83
N GLY A 18 -13.72 -3.44 -8.65
CA GLY A 18 -12.29 -3.20 -8.53
C GLY A 18 -11.47 -4.40 -8.97
N THR A 19 -10.28 -4.15 -9.52
CA THR A 19 -9.34 -5.20 -9.96
C THR A 19 -8.71 -5.94 -8.77
N VAL A 20 -8.56 -5.27 -7.62
CA VAL A 20 -7.94 -5.85 -6.41
C VAL A 20 -9.03 -6.30 -5.43
N ALA A 21 -9.39 -7.58 -5.46
CA ALA A 21 -10.38 -8.15 -4.53
C ALA A 21 -9.79 -8.33 -3.11
N PRO A 22 -10.62 -8.26 -2.04
CA PRO A 22 -10.15 -8.57 -0.70
C PRO A 22 -9.69 -10.02 -0.60
N TYR A 23 -8.46 -10.23 -0.12
CA TYR A 23 -7.89 -11.57 -0.02
C TYR A 23 -8.61 -12.39 1.07
N PRO A 24 -9.20 -13.56 0.74
CA PRO A 24 -9.85 -14.41 1.72
C PRO A 24 -8.78 -15.02 2.65
N ASN A 25 -9.03 -15.05 3.96
CA ASN A 25 -8.09 -15.53 5.00
C ASN A 25 -6.80 -14.70 5.15
N PHE A 26 -6.92 -13.37 5.10
CA PHE A 26 -5.82 -12.45 5.33
C PHE A 26 -5.23 -12.54 6.75
N ASN A 27 -3.90 -12.65 6.84
CA ASN A 27 -3.15 -12.59 8.10
C ASN A 27 -2.12 -11.45 8.04
N ALA A 28 -2.44 -10.35 8.72
CA ALA A 28 -1.60 -9.14 8.75
C ALA A 28 -0.21 -9.39 9.34
N SER A 29 -0.11 -10.25 10.36
CA SER A 29 1.17 -10.57 11.01
C SER A 29 2.07 -11.37 10.08
N HIS A 30 1.51 -12.35 9.37
CA HIS A 30 2.28 -13.13 8.41
C HIS A 30 2.80 -12.25 7.27
N ASP A 31 1.93 -11.43 6.67
CA ASP A 31 2.34 -10.51 5.60
C ASP A 31 3.40 -9.50 6.09
N ALA A 32 3.29 -8.99 7.33
CA ALA A 32 4.29 -8.10 7.92
C ALA A 32 5.66 -8.79 8.09
N THR A 33 5.69 -10.05 8.54
CA THR A 33 6.94 -10.83 8.63
C THR A 33 7.54 -11.09 7.26
N VAL A 34 6.73 -11.46 6.26
CA VAL A 34 7.20 -11.67 4.89
C VAL A 34 7.81 -10.39 4.31
N LEU A 35 7.15 -9.24 4.50
CA LEU A 35 7.68 -7.94 4.09
C LEU A 35 9.00 -7.61 4.79
N HIS A 36 9.11 -7.89 6.09
CA HIS A 36 10.36 -7.66 6.84
C HIS A 36 11.50 -8.51 6.29
N SER A 37 11.27 -9.81 6.10
CA SER A 37 12.27 -10.71 5.54
C SER A 37 12.67 -10.32 4.11
N ALA A 38 11.72 -9.88 3.29
CA ALA A 38 12.00 -9.40 1.93
C ALA A 38 12.85 -8.11 1.93
N ILE A 39 12.68 -7.23 2.92
CA ILE A 39 13.48 -6.00 3.07
C ILE A 39 14.88 -6.30 3.61
N GLU A 40 15.01 -7.25 4.55
CA GLU A 40 16.31 -7.64 5.14
C GLU A 40 17.14 -8.58 4.26
N ALA A 41 16.51 -9.25 3.28
CA ALA A 41 17.21 -10.09 2.33
C ALA A 41 18.33 -9.30 1.62
N LYS A 42 19.49 -9.94 1.44
CA LYS A 42 20.66 -9.36 0.76
C LYS A 42 20.30 -9.02 -0.70
N GLY A 43 19.76 -7.82 -0.93
CA GLY A 43 19.36 -7.35 -2.26
C GLY A 43 17.90 -6.90 -2.39
N VAL A 44 17.08 -6.99 -1.34
CA VAL A 44 15.64 -6.64 -1.34
C VAL A 44 14.84 -7.44 -2.37
N ASP A 45 13.98 -8.36 -1.92
CA ASP A 45 13.11 -9.14 -2.81
C ASP A 45 11.90 -8.32 -3.28
N GLU A 46 12.14 -7.47 -4.29
CA GLU A 46 11.16 -6.54 -4.88
C GLU A 46 9.88 -7.26 -5.35
N ASP A 47 10.01 -8.42 -6.01
CA ASP A 47 8.88 -9.20 -6.52
C ASP A 47 7.94 -9.69 -5.42
N VAL A 48 8.50 -10.06 -4.26
CA VAL A 48 7.72 -10.52 -3.09
C VAL A 48 6.93 -9.35 -2.51
N ILE A 49 7.58 -8.19 -2.37
CA ILE A 49 6.95 -6.96 -1.87
C ILE A 49 5.77 -6.57 -2.78
N ILE A 50 6.00 -6.54 -4.10
CA ILE A 50 4.97 -6.19 -5.09
C ILE A 50 3.80 -7.18 -5.02
N SER A 51 4.10 -8.49 -5.00
CA SER A 51 3.07 -9.53 -4.96
C SER A 51 2.18 -9.41 -3.73
N VAL A 52 2.77 -9.18 -2.55
CA VAL A 52 2.01 -8.96 -1.31
C VAL A 52 1.19 -7.68 -1.39
N LEU A 53 1.74 -6.57 -1.90
CA LEU A 53 0.99 -5.31 -1.99
C LEU A 53 -0.17 -5.40 -3.00
N VAL A 54 0.06 -5.88 -4.22
CA VAL A 54 -0.94 -5.92 -5.31
C VAL A 54 -2.10 -6.86 -5.00
N MET A 55 -1.85 -7.95 -4.28
CA MET A 55 -2.88 -8.96 -3.94
C MET A 55 -3.73 -8.59 -2.71
N ARG A 56 -3.47 -7.46 -2.04
CA ARG A 56 -4.15 -7.04 -0.81
C ARG A 56 -4.96 -5.77 -1.03
N SER A 57 -6.15 -5.70 -0.42
CA SER A 57 -6.98 -4.50 -0.50
C SER A 57 -6.38 -3.33 0.30
N ASN A 58 -6.75 -2.09 -0.04
CA ASN A 58 -6.26 -0.91 0.69
C ASN A 58 -6.51 -0.99 2.20
N GLU A 59 -7.68 -1.48 2.63
CA GLU A 59 -7.97 -1.68 4.06
C GLU A 59 -7.02 -2.70 4.71
N GLN A 60 -6.72 -3.79 4.00
CA GLN A 60 -5.77 -4.80 4.48
C GLN A 60 -4.36 -4.21 4.57
N ARG A 61 -3.93 -3.44 3.58
CA ARG A 61 -2.61 -2.76 3.59
C ARG A 61 -2.43 -1.84 4.79
N GLN A 62 -3.47 -1.08 5.17
CA GLN A 62 -3.40 -0.24 6.38
C GLN A 62 -3.22 -1.08 7.65
N LYS A 63 -3.85 -2.26 7.73
CA LYS A 63 -3.66 -3.20 8.85
C LYS A 63 -2.24 -3.78 8.86
N ILE A 64 -1.70 -4.18 7.69
CA ILE A 64 -0.31 -4.66 7.58
C ILE A 64 0.64 -3.57 8.08
N LYS A 65 0.44 -2.31 7.67
CA LYS A 65 1.26 -1.18 8.11
C LYS A 65 1.29 -1.05 9.64
N ALA A 66 0.11 -1.08 10.28
CA ALA A 66 0.02 -0.97 11.73
C ALA A 66 0.71 -2.15 12.45
N VAL A 67 0.57 -3.36 11.93
CA VAL A 67 1.20 -4.57 12.51
C VAL A 67 2.70 -4.58 12.29
N TYR A 68 3.17 -4.16 11.11
CA TYR A 68 4.60 -4.02 10.81
C TYR A 68 5.27 -2.99 11.74
N GLU A 69 4.64 -1.82 11.90
CA GLU A 69 5.12 -0.78 12.83
C GLU A 69 5.18 -1.30 14.28
N ALA A 70 4.20 -2.09 14.72
CA ALA A 70 4.20 -2.70 16.05
C ALA A 70 5.26 -3.80 16.23
N THR A 71 5.59 -4.54 15.17
CA THR A 71 6.51 -5.69 15.24
C THR A 71 7.97 -5.27 15.11
N THR A 72 8.25 -4.38 14.16
CA THR A 72 9.61 -3.94 13.80
C THR A 72 9.99 -2.62 14.47
N GLY A 73 9.01 -1.83 14.91
CA GLY A 73 9.23 -0.48 15.45
C GLY A 73 9.63 0.56 14.39
N LYS A 74 9.64 0.17 13.11
CA LYS A 74 9.97 1.03 11.97
C LYS A 74 8.75 1.25 11.10
N ARG A 75 8.76 2.38 10.38
CA ARG A 75 7.69 2.70 9.43
C ARG A 75 7.91 1.97 8.11
N LEU A 76 6.94 1.15 7.72
CA LEU A 76 6.97 0.40 6.46
C LEU A 76 7.21 1.32 5.24
N ASP A 77 6.64 2.53 5.23
CA ASP A 77 6.86 3.52 4.17
C ASP A 77 8.32 3.95 4.04
N LYS A 78 9.04 4.09 5.15
CA LYS A 78 10.45 4.49 5.14
C LYS A 78 11.37 3.35 4.72
N ASP A 79 11.12 2.16 5.24
CA ASP A 79 11.92 0.99 4.90
C ASP A 79 11.80 0.68 3.40
N LEU A 80 10.59 0.70 2.85
CA LEU A 80 10.36 0.52 1.41
C LEU A 80 11.01 1.62 0.56
N LYS A 81 10.99 2.87 1.02
CA LYS A 81 11.68 3.98 0.37
C LYS A 81 13.20 3.82 0.35
N SER A 82 13.78 3.19 1.38
CA SER A 82 15.22 2.90 1.41
C SER A 82 15.61 1.65 0.64
N ALA A 83 14.66 0.72 0.49
CA ALA A 83 14.88 -0.59 -0.12
C ALA A 83 14.66 -0.58 -1.64
N LEU A 84 13.67 0.18 -2.13
CA LEU A 84 13.27 0.22 -3.54
C LEU A 84 13.93 1.38 -4.29
N ARG A 85 14.03 1.26 -5.63
CA ARG A 85 14.63 2.29 -6.49
C ARG A 85 13.63 2.87 -7.49
N HIS A 86 13.71 4.19 -7.71
CA HIS A 86 13.06 4.93 -8.79
C HIS A 86 11.53 4.72 -8.87
N ASP A 87 11.00 4.21 -9.99
CA ASP A 87 9.56 4.12 -10.24
C ASP A 87 8.87 3.13 -9.31
N LEU A 88 9.61 2.10 -8.87
CA LEU A 88 9.04 1.07 -8.00
C LEU A 88 8.76 1.62 -6.59
N GLU A 89 9.62 2.54 -6.11
CA GLU A 89 9.37 3.27 -4.86
C GLU A 89 8.06 4.05 -4.96
N ASP A 90 7.90 4.84 -6.02
CA ASP A 90 6.72 5.71 -6.20
C ASP A 90 5.42 4.90 -6.23
N VAL A 91 5.41 3.75 -6.92
CA VAL A 91 4.24 2.86 -6.99
C VAL A 91 3.94 2.19 -5.64
N CYS A 92 4.96 1.66 -4.96
CA CYS A 92 4.76 1.00 -3.66
C CYS A 92 4.27 1.97 -2.59
N LEU A 93 4.82 3.19 -2.56
CA LEU A 93 4.35 4.25 -1.65
C LEU A 93 2.92 4.67 -1.98
N ALA A 94 2.58 4.84 -3.26
CA ALA A 94 1.22 5.15 -3.70
C ALA A 94 0.20 4.08 -3.26
N LEU A 95 0.57 2.80 -3.37
CA LEU A 95 -0.29 1.68 -2.97
C LEU A 95 -0.48 1.58 -1.45
N LEU A 96 0.44 2.11 -0.66
CA LEU A 96 0.34 2.16 0.80
C LEU A 96 -0.41 3.38 1.34
N MET A 97 -0.56 4.43 0.54
CA MET A 97 -1.35 5.60 0.90
C MET A 97 -2.84 5.27 0.87
N THR A 98 -3.63 5.96 1.72
CA THR A 98 -5.08 5.94 1.54
C THR A 98 -5.45 6.68 0.25
N PRO A 99 -6.59 6.38 -0.40
CA PRO A 99 -6.98 7.07 -1.63
C PRO A 99 -6.98 8.60 -1.49
N ALA A 100 -7.50 9.12 -0.38
CA ALA A 100 -7.50 10.55 -0.10
C ALA A 100 -6.08 11.16 0.06
N GLN A 101 -5.15 10.41 0.67
CA GLN A 101 -3.75 10.85 0.78
C GLN A 101 -3.05 10.82 -0.58
N PHE A 102 -3.34 9.82 -1.40
CA PHE A 102 -2.78 9.70 -2.74
C PHE A 102 -3.27 10.83 -3.65
N ASP A 103 -4.55 11.18 -3.61
CA ASP A 103 -5.11 12.31 -4.36
C ASP A 103 -4.43 13.63 -3.94
N ALA A 104 -4.32 13.88 -2.63
CA ALA A 104 -3.64 15.07 -2.10
C ALA A 104 -2.14 15.11 -2.51
N PHE A 105 -1.48 13.95 -2.52
CA PHE A 105 -0.10 13.81 -2.98
C PHE A 105 0.04 14.15 -4.47
N CYS A 106 -0.87 13.64 -5.32
CA CYS A 106 -0.87 13.91 -6.76
C CYS A 106 -1.09 15.39 -7.05
N ILE A 107 -2.07 16.01 -6.39
CA ILE A 107 -2.34 17.46 -6.53
C ILE A 107 -1.09 18.25 -6.13
N ARG A 108 -0.48 17.93 -4.98
CA ARG A 108 0.74 18.61 -4.52
C ARG A 108 1.91 18.42 -5.49
N LYS A 109 2.11 17.22 -6.04
CA LYS A 109 3.17 16.93 -7.03
C LYS A 109 2.95 17.72 -8.31
N ALA A 110 1.70 17.87 -8.76
CA ALA A 110 1.35 18.64 -9.95
C ALA A 110 1.46 20.16 -9.76
N THR A 111 1.12 20.69 -8.59
CA THR A 111 1.21 22.13 -8.30
C THR A 111 2.60 22.58 -7.90
N LYS A 112 3.53 21.65 -7.65
CA LYS A 112 4.91 21.99 -7.31
C LYS A 112 5.55 22.55 -8.57
N VAL A 113 5.81 23.86 -8.59
CA VAL A 113 6.54 24.50 -9.69
C VAL A 113 7.91 23.83 -9.79
N ASN A 114 8.16 23.13 -10.91
CA ASN A 114 9.47 22.56 -11.22
C ASN A 114 10.34 23.66 -11.82
N ASP A 115 10.95 24.48 -10.96
CA ASP A 115 11.88 25.55 -11.35
C ASP A 115 13.25 25.02 -11.80
N THR A 116 13.39 23.74 -12.15
CA THR A 116 14.68 23.14 -12.52
C THR A 116 15.21 23.68 -13.84
N TRP A 117 14.37 24.27 -14.69
CA TRP A 117 14.84 25.00 -15.89
C TRP A 117 15.27 26.45 -15.58
N ALA A 118 14.81 27.05 -14.47
CA ALA A 118 15.11 28.44 -14.12
C ALA A 118 16.45 28.61 -13.38
N VAL A 119 16.93 27.58 -12.68
CA VAL A 119 18.24 27.63 -11.98
C VAL A 119 19.45 27.39 -12.89
N ASN A 120 19.25 26.83 -14.09
CA ASN A 120 20.34 26.55 -15.05
C ASN A 120 20.35 27.51 -16.26
N ALA A 121 19.43 28.48 -16.32
CA ALA A 121 19.35 29.48 -17.38
C ALA A 121 20.04 30.82 -17.04
N CYS A 122 20.38 31.07 -15.77
CA CYS A 122 21.22 32.19 -15.33
C CYS A 122 22.55 31.63 -14.82
N GLY A 123 23.61 31.82 -15.61
CA GLY A 123 24.86 31.09 -15.50
C GLY A 123 25.72 31.32 -14.25
N HIS A 124 26.71 30.45 -14.14
CA HIS A 124 28.08 30.74 -13.71
C HIS A 124 29.03 29.94 -14.61
#